data_AF-A0A5N5SZV2-F1
#
_entry.id   AF-A0A5N5SZV2-F1
#
_cell.length_a   1.000
_cell.length_b   1.000
_cell.length_c   1.000
_cell.angle_alpha   90.00
_cell.angle_beta   90.00
_cell.angle_gamma   90.00
#
_symmetry.space_group_name_H-M   'P 1'
#
loop_
_entity.id
_entity.type
_entity.pdbx_description
1 polymer ?
#
loop_
_entity_poly.entity_id
_entity_poly.type
_entity_poly.pdbx_seq_one_letter_code
_entity_poly.pdbx_strand_id
1 'polypeptide(L)'
;MSKLFAYVQFLDDKSKKVVPVKDIKHFEPTTLEDFSKRKIYKIYWPQEDDEANLEKYERSIYEGTILNLGDDEVYIPKRKLDEYENKIINQKKKIKTLQNENEVLKSKIASLETD
;
A
#
# COMPACT_ATOMS: atom_id res chain seq x y z
N MET A 1 -8.19 -16.14 10.52
CA MET A 1 -6.74 -15.95 10.74
C MET A 1 -6.40 -14.54 10.33
N SER A 2 -5.90 -13.73 11.26
CA SER A 2 -5.45 -12.36 11.01
C SER A 2 -4.24 -12.36 10.08
N LYS A 3 -4.11 -11.38 9.17
CA LYS A 3 -2.93 -11.28 8.28
C LYS A 3 -1.89 -10.40 8.96
N LEU A 4 -0.73 -11.00 9.26
CA LEU A 4 0.39 -10.33 9.90
C LEU A 4 1.33 -9.71 8.86
N PHE A 5 1.83 -8.52 9.15
CA PHE A 5 2.81 -7.82 8.33
C PHE A 5 3.99 -7.33 9.15
N ALA A 6 5.19 -7.43 8.59
CA ALA A 6 6.42 -6.97 9.21
C ALA A 6 6.98 -5.75 8.45
N TYR A 7 7.42 -4.75 9.21
CA TYR A 7 8.30 -3.72 8.68
C TYR A 7 9.70 -4.28 8.63
N VAL A 8 10.27 -4.33 7.44
CA VAL A 8 11.61 -4.87 7.21
C VAL A 8 12.51 -3.79 6.66
N GLN A 9 13.72 -3.72 7.17
CA GLN A 9 14.82 -2.98 6.56
C GLN A 9 15.74 -3.95 5.83
N PHE A 10 15.88 -3.78 4.52
CA PHE A 10 16.81 -4.58 3.73
C PHE A 10 18.25 -4.14 3.99
N LEU A 11 19.18 -5.09 3.96
CA LEU A 11 20.59 -4.83 4.28
C LEU A 11 21.38 -4.28 3.10
N ASP A 12 20.97 -4.60 1.88
CA ASP A 12 21.59 -4.20 0.62
C ASP A 12 21.50 -2.68 0.37
N ASP A 13 20.30 -2.12 0.43
CA ASP A 13 20.03 -0.72 0.10
C ASP A 13 19.53 0.12 1.29
N LYS A 14 19.43 -0.50 2.48
CA LYS A 14 18.88 0.10 3.72
C LYS A 14 17.43 0.56 3.59
N SER A 15 16.74 0.23 2.49
CA SER A 15 15.35 0.60 2.26
C SER A 15 14.44 -0.13 3.22
N LYS A 16 13.26 0.45 3.44
CA LYS A 16 12.24 -0.11 4.33
C LYS A 16 11.00 -0.45 3.53
N LYS A 17 10.49 -1.66 3.70
CA LYS A 17 9.21 -2.10 3.12
C LYS A 17 8.37 -2.82 4.16
N VAL A 18 7.08 -2.90 3.86
CA VAL A 18 6.15 -3.75 4.60
C VAL A 18 5.97 -5.03 3.81
N VAL A 19 6.24 -6.14 4.46
CA VAL A 19 6.23 -7.48 3.88
C VAL A 19 5.21 -8.32 4.63
N PRO A 20 4.37 -9.13 3.96
CA PRO A 20 3.59 -10.15 4.64
C PRO A 20 4.50 -11.11 5.39
N VAL A 21 4.12 -11.50 6.61
CA VAL A 21 4.94 -12.42 7.42
C VAL A 21 5.14 -13.78 6.74
N LYS A 22 4.14 -14.24 5.96
CA LYS A 22 4.21 -15.47 5.15
C LYS A 22 5.37 -15.49 4.14
N ASP A 23 5.87 -14.32 3.76
CA ASP A 23 6.94 -14.18 2.78
C ASP A 23 8.31 -14.12 3.47
N ILE A 24 8.40 -14.32 4.79
CA ILE A 24 9.66 -14.40 5.53
C ILE A 24 10.06 -15.88 5.67
N LYS A 25 11.18 -16.26 5.05
CA LYS A 25 11.69 -17.65 5.10
C LYS A 25 12.15 -18.01 6.52
N HIS A 26 11.85 -19.23 6.94
CA HIS A 26 12.21 -19.81 8.25
C HIS A 26 11.62 -19.06 9.45
N PHE A 27 10.42 -18.50 9.27
CA PHE A 27 9.78 -17.72 10.31
C PHE A 27 8.38 -18.24 10.59
N GLU A 28 8.25 -18.99 11.68
CA GLU A 28 6.99 -19.48 12.23
C GLU A 28 6.74 -18.78 13.57
N PRO A 29 6.29 -17.51 13.57
CA PRO A 29 6.07 -16.80 14.81
C PRO A 29 4.88 -17.42 15.52
N THR A 30 5.08 -17.83 16.76
CA THR A 30 3.97 -18.23 17.63
C THR A 30 3.49 -17.02 18.43
N THR A 31 4.36 -16.02 18.62
CA THR A 31 4.08 -14.80 19.39
C THR A 31 4.78 -13.56 18.82
N LEU A 32 4.36 -12.37 19.26
CA LEU A 32 4.98 -11.07 18.92
C LEU A 32 6.42 -10.92 19.45
N GLU A 33 6.83 -11.74 20.42
CA GLU A 33 8.16 -11.69 21.03
C GLU A 33 9.23 -12.41 20.20
N ASP A 34 8.81 -13.25 19.24
CA ASP A 34 9.73 -14.00 18.36
C ASP A 34 10.52 -13.07 17.41
N PHE A 35 10.06 -11.83 17.26
CA PHE A 35 10.67 -10.81 16.41
C PHE A 35 11.86 -10.14 17.10
N SER A 36 13.07 -10.52 16.70
CA SER A 36 14.28 -9.83 17.12
C SER A 36 14.80 -8.88 16.05
N LYS A 37 14.92 -7.59 16.38
CA LYS A 37 15.62 -6.56 15.56
C LYS A 37 17.10 -6.88 15.32
N ARG A 38 17.66 -7.80 16.11
CA ARG A 38 19.07 -8.22 16.02
C ARG A 38 19.27 -9.41 15.09
N LYS A 39 18.20 -10.10 14.68
CA LYS A 39 18.26 -11.23 13.76
C LYS A 39 18.10 -10.74 12.32
N ILE A 40 18.82 -11.40 11.42
CA ILE A 40 18.71 -11.22 9.98
C ILE A 40 17.81 -12.32 9.45
N TYR A 41 16.84 -11.94 8.63
CA TYR A 41 15.88 -12.84 8.01
C TYR A 41 16.07 -12.80 6.49
N LYS A 42 15.71 -13.91 5.84
CA LYS A 42 15.61 -13.99 4.38
C LYS A 42 14.16 -13.75 4.00
N ILE A 43 13.90 -12.68 3.29
CA ILE A 43 12.57 -12.25 2.87
C ILE A 43 12.42 -12.54 1.39
N TYR A 44 11.37 -13.28 1.05
CA TYR A 44 10.91 -13.43 -0.30
C TYR A 44 10.16 -12.18 -0.70
N TRP A 45 10.55 -11.58 -1.82
CA TRP A 45 9.84 -10.42 -2.34
C TRP A 45 9.32 -10.74 -3.75
N PRO A 46 8.00 -10.88 -3.93
CA PRO A 46 7.46 -11.08 -5.26
C PRO A 46 7.69 -9.81 -6.09
N GLN A 47 8.31 -9.97 -7.27
CA GLN A 47 8.28 -8.93 -8.29
C GLN A 47 6.93 -9.02 -9.02
N GLU A 48 6.33 -7.87 -9.37
CA GLU A 48 4.93 -7.75 -9.82
C GLU A 48 4.56 -8.61 -11.05
N ASP A 49 5.55 -9.17 -11.77
CA ASP A 49 5.35 -9.99 -12.98
C ASP A 49 5.55 -11.51 -12.79
N ASP A 50 5.90 -11.99 -11.59
CA ASP A 50 6.40 -13.36 -11.39
C ASP A 50 5.37 -14.32 -10.74
N GLU A 51 4.07 -14.18 -11.03
CA GLU A 51 3.02 -15.10 -10.54
C GLU A 51 3.10 -16.50 -11.18
N ALA A 52 3.89 -16.66 -12.26
CA ALA A 52 3.96 -17.87 -13.07
C ALA A 52 5.25 -18.70 -12.96
N ASN A 53 6.25 -18.31 -12.15
CA ASN A 53 7.57 -18.97 -12.21
C ASN A 53 8.20 -19.32 -10.85
N LEU A 54 7.96 -20.55 -10.39
CA LEU A 54 8.44 -21.08 -9.10
C LEU A 54 9.97 -21.23 -9.00
N GLU A 55 10.69 -21.40 -10.13
CA GLU A 55 12.15 -21.54 -10.13
C GLU A 55 12.89 -20.21 -9.90
N LYS A 56 12.22 -19.07 -10.10
CA LYS A 56 12.86 -17.75 -10.02
C LYS A 56 12.92 -17.19 -8.59
N TYR A 57 12.24 -17.83 -7.64
CA TYR A 57 12.17 -17.36 -6.26
C TYR A 57 13.52 -17.32 -5.54
N GLU A 58 14.51 -18.14 -5.93
CA GLU A 58 15.87 -18.04 -5.37
C GLU A 58 16.55 -16.69 -5.69
N ARG A 59 16.20 -16.06 -6.81
CA ARG A 59 16.77 -14.76 -7.23
C ARG A 59 16.09 -13.55 -6.59
N SER A 60 14.92 -13.74 -5.97
CA SER A 60 14.13 -12.65 -5.36
C SER A 60 14.13 -12.72 -3.82
N ILE A 61 15.16 -13.36 -3.25
CA ILE A 61 15.39 -13.43 -1.80
C ILE A 61 16.28 -12.27 -1.39
N TYR A 62 15.78 -11.45 -0.47
CA TYR A 62 16.51 -10.34 0.12
C TYR A 62 16.82 -10.61 1.59
N GLU A 63 17.96 -10.12 2.08
CA GLU A 63 18.27 -10.17 3.51
C GLU A 63 17.83 -8.88 4.20
N GLY A 64 17.17 -9.01 5.35
CA GLY A 64 16.65 -7.86 6.06
C GLY A 64 16.42 -8.10 7.55
N THR A 65 16.30 -7.01 8.30
CA THR A 65 15.97 -7.03 9.73
C THR A 65 14.54 -6.60 9.93
N ILE A 66 13.80 -7.32 10.78
CA ILE A 66 12.43 -6.94 11.12
C ILE A 66 12.49 -5.83 12.18
N LEU A 67 11.88 -4.69 11.86
CA LEU A 67 11.80 -3.50 12.70
C LEU A 67 10.56 -3.48 13.59
N ASN A 68 9.42 -3.96 13.07
CA ASN A 68 8.16 -3.99 13.82
C ASN A 68 7.17 -4.98 13.19
N LEU A 69 6.25 -5.52 13.99
CA LEU A 69 5.10 -6.29 13.50
C LEU A 69 3.81 -5.48 13.68
N GLY A 70 2.88 -5.62 12.74
CA GLY A 70 1.51 -5.13 12.86
C GLY A 70 0.50 -6.16 12.37
N ASP A 71 -0.70 -6.09 12.94
CA ASP A 71 -1.84 -6.95 12.65
C ASP A 71 -2.91 -6.11 11.93
N ASP A 72 -3.41 -6.61 10.79
CA ASP A 72 -4.63 -6.17 10.09
C ASP A 72 -4.93 -4.65 10.00
N GLU A 73 -4.00 -3.87 9.43
CA GLU A 73 -4.34 -2.68 8.64
C GLU A 73 -3.46 -2.66 7.38
N VAL A 74 -4.07 -2.50 6.20
CA VAL A 74 -3.35 -2.35 4.93
C VAL A 74 -2.42 -1.15 5.06
N TYR A 75 -1.13 -1.40 5.28
CA TYR A 75 -0.16 -0.33 5.41
C TYR A 75 0.02 0.35 4.06
N ILE A 76 -0.52 1.55 3.95
CA ILE A 76 -0.25 2.45 2.83
C ILE A 76 0.90 3.37 3.27
N PRO A 77 2.06 3.37 2.58
CA PRO A 77 3.14 4.30 2.89
C PRO A 77 2.62 5.74 2.91
N LYS A 78 3.04 6.56 3.88
CA LYS A 78 2.56 7.97 4.01
C LYS A 78 2.62 8.75 2.69
N ARG A 79 3.68 8.58 1.89
CA ARG A 79 3.79 9.21 0.56
C ARG A 79 2.65 8.81 -0.40
N LYS A 80 2.22 7.55 -0.36
CA LYS A 80 1.09 7.06 -1.15
C LYS A 80 -0.24 7.56 -0.60
N LEU A 81 -0.36 7.69 0.72
CA LEU A 81 -1.51 8.33 1.35
C LEU A 81 -1.65 9.79 0.89
N ASP A 82 -0.56 10.56 0.96
CA ASP A 82 -0.52 11.96 0.51
C ASP A 82 -0.85 12.08 -1.00
N GLU A 83 -0.34 11.17 -1.82
CA GLU A 83 -0.65 11.11 -3.26
C GLU A 83 -2.16 10.87 -3.49
N TYR A 84 -2.76 9.94 -2.75
CA TYR A 84 -4.19 9.63 -2.86
C TYR A 84 -5.07 10.77 -2.33
N GLU A 85 -4.71 11.38 -1.20
CA GLU A 85 -5.41 12.53 -0.64
C GLU A 85 -5.44 13.70 -1.63
N ASN A 86 -4.31 13.99 -2.27
CA ASN A 86 -4.22 15.03 -3.30
C ASN A 86 -5.10 14.73 -4.52
N LYS A 87 -5.13 13.47 -4.99
CA LYS A 87 -6.03 13.05 -6.07
C LYS A 87 -7.50 13.25 -5.70
N ILE A 88 -7.88 12.87 -4.48
CA ILE A 88 -9.24 13.04 -3.95
C ILE A 88 -9.62 14.52 -3.88
N ILE A 89 -8.73 15.38 -3.37
CA ILE A 89 -8.97 16.83 -3.29
C ILE A 89 -9.19 17.43 -4.68
N ASN A 90 -8.36 17.07 -5.65
CA ASN A 90 -8.48 17.57 -7.02
C ASN A 90 -9.78 17.10 -7.69
N GLN A 91 -10.16 15.83 -7.50
CA GLN A 91 -11.43 15.32 -8.00
C GLN A 91 -12.63 16.04 -7.36
N LYS A 92 -12.60 16.27 -6.04
CA LYS A 92 -13.66 17.03 -5.33
C LYS A 92 -13.82 18.45 -5.88
N LYS A 93 -12.72 19.14 -6.18
CA LYS A 93 -12.76 20.47 -6.82
C LYS A 93 -13.46 20.41 -8.18
N LYS A 94 -13.10 19.43 -9.02
CA LYS A 94 -13.69 19.27 -10.36
C LYS A 94 -15.20 18.98 -10.29
N ILE A 95 -15.62 18.12 -9.36
CA ILE A 95 -17.04 17.82 -9.13
C ILE A 95 -17.82 19.08 -8.75
N LYS A 96 -17.27 19.90 -7.84
CA LYS A 96 -17.92 21.15 -7.41
C LYS A 96 -18.11 22.14 -8.57
N THR A 97 -17.11 22.26 -9.45
CA THR A 97 -17.23 23.12 -10.65
C THR A 97 -18.35 22.64 -11.57
N LEU A 98 -18.39 21.32 -11.85
CA LEU A 98 -19.42 20.74 -12.71
C LEU A 98 -20.83 20.86 -12.12
N GLN A 99 -20.97 20.78 -10.79
CA GLN A 99 -22.25 21.01 -10.11
C GLN A 99 -22.74 22.45 -10.32
N ASN A 100 -21.87 23.45 -10.15
CA ASN A 100 -22.20 24.85 -10.38
C ASN A 100 -22.59 25.12 -11.84
N GLU A 101 -21.85 24.59 -12.80
CA GLU A 101 -22.16 24.73 -14.24
C GLU A 101 -23.53 24.12 -14.57
N ASN A 102 -23.84 22.96 -13.99
CA ASN A 102 -25.13 22.29 -14.18
C ASN A 102 -26.28 23.09 -13.58
N GLU A 103 -26.10 23.70 -12.40
CA GLU A 103 -27.11 24.62 -11.82
C GLU A 103 -27.37 25.83 -12.71
N VAL A 104 -26.32 26.47 -13.24
CA VAL A 104 -26.47 27.61 -14.17
C VAL A 104 -27.22 27.21 -15.43
N LEU A 105 -26.89 26.06 -16.01
CA LEU A 105 -27.57 25.55 -17.21
C LEU A 105 -29.05 25.25 -16.94
N LYS A 106 -29.37 24.64 -15.79
CA LYS A 106 -30.77 24.40 -15.37
C LYS A 106 -31.57 25.70 -15.26
N SER A 107 -31.00 26.72 -14.62
CA SER A 107 -31.66 28.03 -14.52
C SER A 107 -31.90 28.67 -15.89
N LYS A 108 -30.92 28.56 -16.81
CA LYS A 108 -31.05 29.11 -18.17
C LYS A 108 -32.11 28.37 -19.00
N ILE A 109 -32.21 27.05 -18.85
CA ILE A 109 -33.27 26.25 -19.49
C ILE A 109 -34.64 26.66 -18.94
N ALA A 110 -34.78 26.76 -17.61
CA ALA A 110 -36.03 27.16 -16.99
C ALA A 110 -36.53 28.53 -17.48
N SER A 111 -35.64 29.51 -17.66
CA SER A 111 -36.01 30.82 -18.21
C SER A 111 -36.47 30.76 -19.68
N LEU A 112 -35.92 29.84 -20.48
CA LEU A 112 -36.30 29.66 -21.90
C LEU A 112 -37.61 28.89 -22.08
N GLU A 113 -38.01 28.08 -21.10
CA GLU A 113 -39.28 27.34 -21.11
C GLU A 113 -40.48 28.21 -20.65
N THR A 114 -40.21 29.38 -20.07
CA THR A 114 -41.23 30.32 -19.57
C THR A 114 -41.55 31.51 -20.47
N ASP A 115 -40.81 31.68 -21.57
CA ASP A 115 -41.07 32.66 -22.65
C ASP A 115 -41.85 32.02 -23.81
#